data_AF-A0A8T3T7N9-F1
#
_entry.id   AF-A0A8T3T7N9-F1
#
_cell.length_a   1.000
_cell.length_b   1.000
_cell.length_c   1.000
_cell.angle_alpha   90.00
_cell.angle_beta   90.00
_cell.angle_gamma   90.00
#
_symmetry.space_group_name_H-M   'P 1'
#
loop_
_entity.id
_entity.type
_entity.pdbx_description
1 polymer ?
#
loop_
_entity_poly.entity_id
_entity_poly.type
_entity_poly.pdbx_seq_one_letter_code
_entity_poly.pdbx_strand_id
1 'polypeptide(L)'
;SLNTNTIRFAAREITEHTEDIAVVTVGRKGNGAMRRARVPIAASFDGFGDRPTFAEVLPLARLITNDYLAGTYATIDLVHPSFVSTLVQRPHVARLLPIEPSDTAETGIPGNQFIFEPDAASVLESLLPRYVATRLYQAVLEVTASEQSARMVAMKNATENAQELIEDLTLTYNKVRQTNITREMIEIATGASAS
;
A
#
# COMPACT_ATOMS: atom_id res chain seq x y z
N SER A 1 7.84 7.24 -1.36
CA SER A 1 6.42 6.99 -1.67
C SER A 1 6.08 5.57 -1.21
N LEU A 2 4.87 5.33 -0.72
CA LEU A 2 4.43 4.05 -0.14
C LEU A 2 4.73 2.84 -1.06
N ASN A 3 4.18 2.89 -2.28
CA ASN A 3 4.32 1.82 -3.27
C ASN A 3 5.79 1.52 -3.63
N THR A 4 6.62 2.54 -3.84
CA THR A 4 8.04 2.34 -4.17
C THR A 4 8.79 1.68 -3.01
N ASN A 5 8.49 2.05 -1.77
CA ASN A 5 9.12 1.45 -0.59
C ASN A 5 8.72 -0.03 -0.46
N THR A 6 7.43 -0.36 -0.60
CA THR A 6 6.96 -1.75 -0.54
C THR A 6 7.52 -2.61 -1.68
N ILE A 7 7.55 -2.09 -2.91
CA ILE A 7 8.12 -2.81 -4.06
C ILE A 7 9.62 -3.07 -3.88
N ARG A 8 10.37 -2.06 -3.40
CA ARG A 8 11.81 -2.24 -3.14
C ARG A 8 12.06 -3.27 -2.05
N PHE A 9 11.25 -3.23 -0.99
CA PHE A 9 11.29 -4.22 0.08
C PHE A 9 11.01 -5.62 -0.48
N ALA A 10 9.90 -5.82 -1.18
CA ALA A 10 9.57 -7.11 -1.82
C ALA A 10 10.67 -7.62 -2.74
N ALA A 11 11.26 -6.75 -3.58
CA ALA A 11 12.36 -7.14 -4.47
C ALA A 11 13.60 -7.61 -3.71
N ARG A 12 13.90 -6.99 -2.56
CA ARG A 12 15.00 -7.42 -1.70
C ARG A 12 14.70 -8.79 -1.09
N GLU A 13 13.50 -8.98 -0.52
CA GLU A 13 13.09 -10.28 0.05
C GLU A 13 13.18 -11.39 -1.02
N ILE A 14 12.71 -11.13 -2.25
CA ILE A 14 12.82 -12.09 -3.36
C ILE A 14 14.28 -12.42 -3.71
N THR A 15 15.18 -11.44 -3.63
CA THR A 15 16.61 -11.65 -3.98
C THR A 15 17.38 -12.37 -2.87
N GLU A 16 16.99 -12.16 -1.61
CA GLU A 16 17.62 -12.78 -0.45
C GLU A 16 17.24 -14.26 -0.30
N HIS A 17 16.06 -14.66 -0.79
CA HIS A 17 15.67 -16.06 -0.85
C HIS A 17 16.31 -16.75 -2.05
N THR A 18 16.87 -17.94 -1.80
CA THR A 18 17.60 -18.73 -2.82
C THR A 18 16.70 -19.75 -3.51
N GLU A 19 15.44 -19.83 -3.11
CA GLU A 19 14.45 -20.81 -3.59
C GLU A 19 13.63 -20.26 -4.77
N ASP A 20 12.93 -21.17 -5.47
CA ASP A 20 12.04 -20.80 -6.58
C ASP A 20 10.81 -20.05 -6.04
N ILE A 21 10.77 -18.75 -6.26
CA ILE A 21 9.67 -17.88 -5.83
C ILE A 21 8.74 -17.56 -7.00
N ALA A 22 7.44 -17.74 -6.76
CA ALA A 22 6.38 -17.12 -7.56
C ALA A 22 5.60 -16.12 -6.71
N VAL A 23 5.12 -15.05 -7.33
CA VAL A 23 4.37 -14.00 -6.63
C VAL A 23 2.90 -13.96 -7.06
N VAL A 24 2.03 -13.75 -6.08
CA VAL A 24 0.64 -13.31 -6.32
C VAL A 24 0.59 -11.81 -6.08
N THR A 25 0.25 -11.03 -7.11
CA THR A 25 0.26 -9.56 -6.99
C THR A 25 -1.15 -9.03 -6.80
N VAL A 26 -1.33 -8.14 -5.82
CA VAL A 26 -2.55 -7.35 -5.65
C VAL A 26 -2.25 -5.89 -6.00
N GLY A 27 -2.94 -5.33 -6.98
CA GLY A 27 -2.76 -3.97 -7.45
C GLY A 27 -1.85 -3.84 -8.68
N ARG A 28 -2.16 -2.84 -9.51
CA ARG A 28 -1.48 -2.59 -10.80
C ARG A 28 0.00 -2.22 -10.67
N LYS A 29 0.38 -1.46 -9.64
CA LYS A 29 1.77 -0.97 -9.47
C LYS A 29 2.75 -2.09 -9.15
N GLY A 30 2.38 -2.97 -8.21
CA GLY A 30 3.16 -4.16 -7.87
C GLY A 30 3.27 -5.11 -9.05
N ASN A 31 2.15 -5.41 -9.71
CA ASN A 31 2.14 -6.26 -10.91
C ASN A 31 3.09 -5.74 -12.00
N GLY A 32 3.00 -4.45 -12.34
CA GLY A 32 3.87 -3.85 -13.35
C GLY A 32 5.36 -3.88 -12.97
N ALA A 33 5.69 -3.74 -11.68
CA ALA A 33 7.07 -3.85 -11.21
C ALA A 33 7.61 -5.27 -11.31
N MET A 34 6.84 -6.27 -10.86
CA MET A 34 7.25 -7.68 -10.91
C MET A 34 7.39 -8.18 -12.35
N ARG A 35 6.50 -7.75 -13.26
CA ARG A 35 6.62 -8.04 -14.70
C ARG A 35 7.92 -7.48 -15.29
N ARG A 36 8.30 -6.24 -14.97
CA ARG A 36 9.56 -5.64 -15.44
C ARG A 36 10.78 -6.36 -14.89
N ALA A 37 10.71 -6.81 -13.64
CA ALA A 37 11.76 -7.60 -12.99
C ALA A 37 11.81 -9.06 -13.46
N ARG A 38 10.88 -9.50 -14.31
CA ARG A 38 10.74 -10.88 -14.80
C ARG A 38 10.59 -11.92 -13.68
N VAL A 39 9.98 -11.51 -12.57
CA VAL A 39 9.61 -12.42 -11.48
C VAL A 39 8.41 -13.27 -11.94
N PRO A 40 8.39 -14.59 -11.70
CA PRO A 40 7.23 -15.43 -12.01
C PRO A 40 5.98 -14.96 -11.27
N ILE A 41 4.89 -14.69 -11.99
CA ILE A 41 3.62 -14.25 -11.41
C ILE A 41 2.61 -15.39 -11.56
N ALA A 42 2.22 -15.99 -10.44
CA ALA A 42 1.24 -17.08 -10.41
C ALA A 42 -0.18 -16.57 -10.66
N ALA A 43 -0.53 -15.43 -10.05
CA ALA A 43 -1.82 -14.79 -10.23
C ALA A 43 -1.73 -13.27 -10.00
N SER A 44 -2.70 -12.53 -10.54
CA SER A 44 -2.79 -11.09 -10.34
C SER A 44 -4.23 -10.64 -10.11
N PHE A 45 -4.40 -9.74 -9.15
CA PHE A 45 -5.65 -9.08 -8.81
C PHE A 45 -5.47 -7.57 -8.98
N ASP A 46 -6.47 -6.86 -9.52
CA ASP A 46 -6.34 -5.43 -9.84
C ASP A 46 -6.31 -4.50 -8.61
N GLY A 47 -6.72 -5.03 -7.44
CA GLY A 47 -6.88 -4.32 -6.17
C GLY A 47 -8.32 -4.33 -5.70
N PHE A 48 -8.58 -3.80 -4.51
CA PHE A 48 -9.88 -3.87 -3.82
C PHE A 48 -10.52 -2.48 -3.58
N GLY A 49 -10.03 -1.45 -4.27
CA GLY A 49 -10.53 -0.08 -4.16
C GLY A 49 -10.31 0.56 -2.77
N ASP A 50 -11.04 1.65 -2.52
CA ASP A 50 -10.91 2.45 -1.30
C ASP A 50 -11.76 1.92 -0.13
N ARG A 51 -12.72 1.02 -0.40
CA ARG A 51 -13.61 0.40 0.60
C ARG A 51 -13.73 -1.10 0.33
N PRO A 52 -12.66 -1.87 0.59
CA PRO A 52 -12.65 -3.30 0.33
C PRO A 52 -13.67 -4.01 1.23
N THR A 53 -14.33 -5.01 0.67
CA THR A 53 -15.24 -5.91 1.40
C THR A 53 -14.61 -7.28 1.58
N PHE A 54 -15.05 -8.01 2.61
CA PHE A 54 -14.57 -9.37 2.85
C PHE A 54 -14.84 -10.30 1.66
N ALA A 55 -15.99 -10.14 1.00
CA ALA A 55 -16.39 -10.98 -0.13
C ALA A 55 -15.44 -10.84 -1.33
N GLU A 56 -14.88 -9.66 -1.58
CA GLU A 56 -13.93 -9.42 -2.67
C GLU A 56 -12.58 -10.10 -2.43
N VAL A 57 -12.20 -10.34 -1.18
CA VAL A 57 -10.93 -10.99 -0.82
C VAL A 57 -11.04 -12.52 -0.87
N LEU A 58 -12.25 -13.09 -0.79
CA LEU A 58 -12.47 -14.54 -0.80
C LEU A 58 -11.83 -15.28 -2.00
N PRO A 59 -11.90 -14.79 -3.25
CA PRO A 59 -11.23 -15.44 -4.38
C PRO A 59 -9.71 -15.54 -4.20
N LEU A 60 -9.07 -14.48 -3.68
CA LEU A 60 -7.63 -14.48 -3.37
C LEU A 60 -7.30 -15.50 -2.28
N ALA A 61 -8.09 -15.51 -1.20
CA ALA A 61 -7.90 -16.45 -0.10
C ALA A 61 -8.06 -17.91 -0.54
N ARG A 62 -9.06 -18.20 -1.39
CA ARG A 62 -9.29 -19.53 -1.95
C ARG A 62 -8.11 -19.98 -2.82
N LEU A 63 -7.61 -19.12 -3.70
CA LEU A 63 -6.45 -19.42 -4.55
C LEU A 63 -5.23 -19.78 -3.69
N ILE A 64 -4.87 -18.91 -2.74
CA ILE A 64 -3.74 -19.12 -1.83
C ILE A 64 -3.88 -20.41 -1.03
N THR A 65 -5.07 -20.66 -0.49
CA THR A 65 -5.33 -21.86 0.32
C THR A 65 -5.25 -23.14 -0.53
N ASN A 66 -5.82 -23.12 -1.74
CA ASN A 66 -5.82 -24.27 -2.64
C ASN A 66 -4.40 -24.60 -3.11
N ASP A 67 -3.60 -23.60 -3.47
CA ASP A 67 -2.22 -23.82 -3.94
C ASP A 67 -1.34 -24.40 -2.82
N TYR A 68 -1.55 -23.97 -1.57
CA TYR A 68 -0.87 -24.54 -0.41
C TYR A 68 -1.30 -25.99 -0.16
N LEU A 69 -2.61 -26.26 -0.13
CA LEU A 69 -3.15 -27.61 0.11
C LEU A 69 -2.78 -28.60 -1.00
N ALA A 70 -2.62 -28.12 -2.23
CA ALA A 70 -2.15 -28.92 -3.36
C ALA A 70 -0.64 -29.24 -3.30
N GLY A 71 0.10 -28.64 -2.36
CA GLY A 71 1.55 -28.79 -2.25
C GLY A 71 2.33 -28.00 -3.31
N THR A 72 1.67 -27.09 -4.04
CA THR A 72 2.32 -26.22 -5.03
C THR A 72 3.32 -25.29 -4.36
N TYR A 73 2.99 -24.78 -3.17
CA TYR A 73 3.86 -23.94 -2.34
C TYR A 73 3.90 -24.45 -0.90
N ALA A 74 5.10 -24.58 -0.34
CA ALA A 74 5.31 -25.02 1.04
C ALA A 74 5.19 -23.86 2.05
N THR A 75 5.43 -22.64 1.60
CA THR A 75 5.38 -21.41 2.42
C THR A 75 4.68 -20.32 1.62
N ILE A 76 3.87 -19.52 2.31
CA ILE A 76 3.20 -18.36 1.73
C ILE A 76 3.38 -17.18 2.68
N ASP A 77 4.14 -16.20 2.21
CA ASP A 77 4.40 -14.96 2.92
C ASP A 77 3.66 -13.79 2.28
N LEU A 78 3.19 -12.87 3.12
CA LEU A 78 2.45 -11.69 2.72
C LEU A 78 3.33 -10.45 2.90
N VAL A 79 3.56 -9.73 1.80
CA VAL A 79 4.32 -8.47 1.82
C VAL A 79 3.38 -7.30 1.69
N HIS A 80 3.24 -6.51 2.76
CA HIS A 80 2.43 -5.30 2.75
C HIS A 80 2.97 -4.23 3.71
N PRO A 81 2.65 -2.94 3.49
CA PRO A 81 2.87 -1.91 4.49
C PRO A 81 1.99 -2.17 5.72
N SER A 82 2.62 -2.16 6.90
CA SER A 82 1.92 -1.99 8.17
C SER A 82 1.65 -0.51 8.39
N PHE A 83 0.40 -0.20 8.73
CA PHE A 83 -0.03 1.14 9.09
C PHE A 83 0.36 1.44 10.55
N VAL A 84 1.45 2.20 10.76
CA VAL A 84 1.88 2.63 12.10
C VAL A 84 1.25 3.97 12.46
N SER A 85 1.31 4.94 11.54
CA SER A 85 0.67 6.24 11.69
C SER A 85 0.42 6.88 10.32
N THR A 86 -0.21 8.05 10.32
CA THR A 86 -0.45 8.83 9.09
C THR A 86 0.85 9.19 8.36
N LEU A 87 1.95 9.37 9.08
CA LEU A 87 3.26 9.70 8.53
C LEU A 87 4.17 8.48 8.35
N VAL A 88 3.94 7.40 9.10
CA VAL A 88 4.83 6.23 9.13
C VAL A 88 4.11 5.00 8.62
N GLN A 89 4.56 4.49 7.48
CA GLN A 89 4.18 3.19 6.95
C GLN A 89 5.44 2.37 6.73
N ARG A 90 5.46 1.14 7.25
CA ARG A 90 6.65 0.26 7.16
C ARG A 90 6.28 -1.01 6.41
N PRO A 91 6.88 -1.27 5.24
CA PRO A 91 6.81 -2.57 4.60
C PRO A 91 7.33 -3.64 5.56
N HIS A 92 6.63 -4.76 5.64
CA HIS A 92 7.06 -5.93 6.39
C HIS A 92 6.61 -7.20 5.66
N VAL A 93 7.24 -8.32 6.02
CA VAL A 93 6.79 -9.66 5.67
C VAL A 93 5.99 -10.21 6.84
N ALA A 94 4.82 -10.77 6.57
CA ALA A 94 4.04 -11.52 7.53
C ALA A 94 3.80 -12.93 6.97
N ARG A 95 4.22 -13.97 7.70
CA ARG A 95 3.93 -15.35 7.32
C ARG A 95 2.43 -15.62 7.39
N LEU A 96 1.85 -16.08 6.29
CA LEU A 96 0.43 -16.43 6.20
C LEU A 96 0.23 -17.94 6.36
N LEU A 97 1.07 -18.74 5.68
CA LEU A 97 1.10 -20.20 5.78
C LEU A 97 2.56 -20.69 5.78
N PRO A 98 2.91 -21.74 6.57
CA PRO A 98 2.08 -22.41 7.56
C PRO A 98 1.66 -21.48 8.72
N ILE A 99 0.54 -21.79 9.37
CA ILE A 99 0.10 -21.06 10.56
C ILE A 99 0.97 -21.49 11.72
N GLU A 100 1.76 -20.57 12.25
CA GLU A 100 2.58 -20.79 13.43
C GLU A 100 1.79 -20.42 14.70
N PRO A 101 1.80 -21.27 15.74
CA PRO A 101 1.24 -20.91 17.03
C PRO A 101 1.95 -19.66 17.59
N SER A 102 1.20 -18.70 18.12
CA SER A 102 1.80 -17.54 18.76
C SER A 102 2.35 -17.90 20.15
N ASP A 103 3.62 -17.60 20.40
CA ASP A 103 4.26 -17.78 21.73
C ASP A 103 3.63 -16.87 22.81
N THR A 104 2.95 -15.80 22.42
CA THR A 104 2.28 -14.82 23.28
C THR A 104 0.86 -15.21 23.68
N ALA A 105 0.48 -16.49 23.57
CA ALA A 105 -0.75 -16.99 24.17
C ALA A 105 -0.59 -17.02 25.70
N GLU A 106 -0.50 -15.85 26.34
CA GLU A 106 -0.68 -15.70 27.77
C GLU A 106 -2.07 -16.26 28.11
N THR A 107 -2.08 -17.46 28.70
CA THR A 107 -3.28 -18.12 29.23
C THR A 107 -4.48 -18.07 28.27
N GLY A 108 -4.37 -18.73 27.12
CA GLY A 108 -5.56 -19.12 26.37
C GLY A 108 -6.54 -19.86 27.30
N ILE A 109 -7.84 -19.70 27.06
CA ILE A 109 -8.87 -20.45 27.79
C ILE A 109 -8.47 -21.94 27.73
N PRO A 110 -8.35 -22.63 28.89
CA PRO A 110 -8.03 -24.05 28.91
C PRO A 110 -8.91 -24.82 27.91
N GLY A 111 -8.29 -25.55 26.97
CA GLY A 111 -8.99 -26.20 25.85
C GLY A 111 -10.06 -27.23 26.25
N ASN A 112 -10.16 -27.54 27.54
CA ASN A 112 -11.20 -28.37 28.16
C ASN A 112 -12.51 -27.63 28.45
N GLN A 113 -12.64 -26.33 28.11
CA GLN A 113 -13.89 -25.57 28.30
C GLN A 113 -14.81 -25.57 27.08
N PHE A 114 -14.41 -26.17 25.97
CA PHE A 114 -15.19 -26.20 24.73
C PHE A 114 -15.64 -27.63 24.40
N ILE A 115 -16.93 -27.79 24.14
CA ILE A 115 -17.50 -28.99 23.52
C ILE A 115 -17.58 -28.69 22.02
N PHE A 116 -16.94 -29.52 21.21
CA PHE A 116 -16.94 -29.39 19.75
C PHE A 116 -17.94 -30.39 19.16
N GLU A 117 -18.81 -29.90 18.29
CA GLU A 117 -19.70 -30.74 17.49
C GLU A 117 -19.40 -30.49 16.00
N PRO A 118 -19.11 -31.53 15.18
CA PRO A 118 -19.05 -32.96 15.52
C PRO A 118 -17.78 -33.40 16.26
N ASP A 119 -16.63 -32.79 15.97
CA ASP A 119 -15.36 -33.01 16.65
C ASP A 119 -14.42 -31.80 16.42
N ALA A 120 -13.35 -31.69 17.22
CA ALA A 120 -12.45 -30.54 17.17
C ALA A 120 -11.70 -30.40 15.85
N ALA A 121 -11.35 -31.51 15.19
CA ALA A 121 -10.62 -31.49 13.92
C ALA A 121 -11.52 -30.97 12.79
N SER A 122 -12.75 -31.48 12.70
CA SER A 122 -13.75 -31.00 11.72
C SER A 122 -14.03 -29.50 11.88
N VAL A 123 -14.17 -29.02 13.12
CA VAL A 123 -14.36 -27.58 13.39
C VAL A 123 -13.13 -26.80 12.94
N LEU A 124 -11.92 -27.25 13.29
CA LEU A 124 -10.67 -26.59 12.90
C LEU A 124 -10.52 -26.52 11.38
N GLU A 125 -10.79 -27.61 10.65
CA GLU A 125 -10.75 -27.66 9.18
C GLU A 125 -11.68 -26.61 8.55
N SER A 126 -12.86 -26.39 9.12
CA SER A 126 -13.78 -25.36 8.64
C SER A 126 -13.32 -23.92 8.95
N LEU A 127 -12.54 -23.74 10.03
CA LEU A 127 -12.07 -22.43 10.49
C LEU A 127 -10.80 -21.98 9.78
N LEU A 128 -9.91 -22.90 9.40
CA LEU A 128 -8.60 -22.58 8.80
C LEU A 128 -8.73 -21.72 7.52
N PRO A 129 -9.59 -22.05 6.52
CA PRO A 129 -9.77 -21.19 5.36
C PRO A 129 -10.31 -19.80 5.72
N ARG A 130 -11.16 -19.72 6.75
CA ARG A 130 -11.73 -18.45 7.22
C ARG A 130 -10.68 -17.61 7.94
N TYR A 131 -9.76 -18.23 8.66
CA TYR A 131 -8.61 -17.57 9.27
C TYR A 131 -7.72 -16.92 8.19
N VAL A 132 -7.33 -17.68 7.16
CA VAL A 132 -6.52 -17.16 6.04
C VAL A 132 -7.22 -15.98 5.35
N ALA A 133 -8.52 -16.12 5.06
CA ALA A 133 -9.31 -15.04 4.46
C ALA A 133 -9.37 -13.79 5.36
N THR A 134 -9.49 -13.97 6.68
CA THR A 134 -9.51 -12.87 7.65
C THR A 134 -8.16 -12.15 7.71
N ARG A 135 -7.04 -12.89 7.71
CA ARG A 135 -5.69 -12.33 7.70
C ARG A 135 -5.41 -11.53 6.44
N LEU A 136 -5.79 -12.06 5.27
CA LEU A 136 -5.69 -11.35 4.00
C LEU A 136 -6.56 -10.09 3.98
N TYR A 137 -7.79 -10.18 4.49
CA TYR A 137 -8.69 -9.02 4.56
C TYR A 137 -8.14 -7.92 5.47
N GLN A 138 -7.57 -8.29 6.63
CA GLN A 138 -6.88 -7.35 7.51
C GLN A 138 -5.74 -6.64 6.78
N ALA A 139 -4.88 -7.38 6.07
CA ALA A 139 -3.76 -6.80 5.34
C ALA A 139 -4.24 -5.85 4.22
N VAL A 140 -5.32 -6.21 3.52
CA VAL A 140 -5.94 -5.33 2.52
C VAL A 140 -6.42 -4.02 3.16
N LEU A 141 -7.08 -4.08 4.33
CA LEU A 141 -7.50 -2.88 5.06
C LEU A 141 -6.31 -2.01 5.49
N GLU A 142 -5.21 -2.62 5.97
CA GLU A 142 -4.00 -1.90 6.34
C GLU A 142 -3.33 -1.22 5.14
N VAL A 143 -3.31 -1.88 3.98
CA VAL A 143 -2.84 -1.30 2.72
C VAL A 143 -3.70 -0.09 2.34
N THR A 144 -5.03 -0.24 2.34
CA THR A 144 -5.95 0.85 2.00
C THR A 144 -5.77 2.04 2.95
N ALA A 145 -5.68 1.81 4.26
CA ALA A 145 -5.44 2.87 5.25
C ALA A 145 -4.09 3.57 5.03
N SER A 146 -3.04 2.80 4.74
CA SER A 146 -1.71 3.31 4.40
C SER A 146 -1.73 4.14 3.12
N GLU A 147 -2.45 3.70 2.10
CA GLU A 147 -2.58 4.42 0.82
C GLU A 147 -3.31 5.75 0.98
N GLN A 148 -4.41 5.78 1.73
CA GLN A 148 -5.15 7.03 1.99
C GLN A 148 -4.29 8.02 2.78
N SER A 149 -3.57 7.55 3.79
CA SER A 149 -2.68 8.40 4.59
C SER A 149 -1.53 8.97 3.77
N ALA A 150 -0.85 8.11 3.00
CA ALA A 150 0.23 8.54 2.12
C ALA A 150 -0.26 9.51 1.02
N ARG A 151 -1.48 9.29 0.49
CA ARG A 151 -2.12 10.19 -0.48
C ARG A 151 -2.42 11.55 0.13
N MET A 152 -2.98 11.59 1.34
CA MET A 152 -3.30 12.81 2.05
C MET A 152 -2.04 13.66 2.31
N VAL A 153 -0.97 13.05 2.82
CA VAL A 153 0.30 13.74 3.08
C VAL A 153 0.93 14.26 1.78
N ALA A 154 0.95 13.45 0.72
CA ALA A 154 1.49 13.87 -0.57
C ALA A 154 0.71 15.06 -1.17
N MET A 155 -0.62 15.06 -1.06
CA MET A 155 -1.45 16.16 -1.54
C MET A 155 -1.30 17.41 -0.70
N LYS A 156 -1.19 17.29 0.63
CA LYS A 156 -0.90 18.42 1.50
C LYS A 156 0.41 19.11 1.10
N ASN A 157 1.49 18.35 0.95
CA ASN A 157 2.78 18.89 0.52
C ASN A 157 2.70 19.51 -0.88
N ALA A 158 1.92 18.93 -1.80
CA ALA A 158 1.72 19.49 -3.13
C ALA A 158 0.99 20.85 -3.08
N THR A 159 -0.03 20.99 -2.22
CA THR A 159 -0.74 22.26 -2.00
C THR A 159 0.17 23.31 -1.39
N GLU A 160 0.99 22.94 -0.40
CA GLU A 160 1.97 23.85 0.22
C GLU A 160 2.99 24.35 -0.81
N ASN A 161 3.59 23.46 -1.62
CA ASN A 161 4.51 23.84 -2.69
C ASN A 161 3.85 24.73 -3.76
N ALA A 162 2.58 24.48 -4.09
CA ALA A 162 1.85 25.29 -5.04
C ALA A 162 1.58 26.70 -4.50
N GLN A 163 1.31 26.82 -3.19
CA GLN A 163 1.11 28.10 -2.52
C GLN A 163 2.39 28.93 -2.52
N GLU A 164 3.55 28.32 -2.22
CA GLU A 164 4.85 28.98 -2.32
C GLU A 164 5.10 29.52 -3.75
N LEU A 165 4.79 28.72 -4.77
CA LEU A 165 4.95 29.13 -6.16
C LEU A 165 4.00 30.28 -6.55
N ILE A 166 2.77 30.30 -6.02
CA ILE A 166 1.83 31.40 -6.22
C ILE A 166 2.35 32.69 -5.59
N GLU A 167 2.92 32.61 -4.39
CA GLU A 167 3.51 33.76 -3.69
C GLU A 167 4.68 34.36 -4.49
N ASP A 168 5.59 33.52 -4.96
CA ASP A 168 6.73 33.93 -5.80
C ASP A 168 6.29 34.57 -7.13
N LEU A 169 5.30 33.97 -7.81
CA LEU A 169 4.74 34.51 -9.05
C LEU A 169 4.00 35.83 -8.79
N THR A 170 3.33 35.98 -7.65
CA THR A 170 2.63 37.22 -7.28
C THR A 170 3.61 38.36 -7.01
N LEU A 171 4.71 38.09 -6.30
CA LEU A 171 5.79 39.05 -6.10
C LEU A 171 6.41 39.49 -7.43
N THR A 172 6.68 38.52 -8.31
CA THR A 172 7.23 38.78 -9.65
C THR A 172 6.26 39.62 -10.49
N TYR A 173 4.97 39.27 -10.50
CA TYR A 173 3.93 40.02 -11.19
C TYR A 173 3.85 41.48 -10.73
N ASN A 174 3.84 41.71 -9.42
CA ASN A 174 3.79 43.07 -8.86
C ASN A 174 5.03 43.88 -9.24
N LYS A 175 6.21 43.26 -9.26
CA LYS A 175 7.46 43.91 -9.70
C LYS A 175 7.40 44.31 -11.18
N VAL A 176 6.95 43.42 -12.06
CA VAL A 176 6.78 43.72 -13.49
C VAL A 176 5.73 44.81 -13.70
N ARG A 177 4.60 44.75 -12.98
CA ARG A 177 3.55 45.76 -13.04
C ARG A 177 4.08 47.14 -12.69
N GLN A 178 4.81 47.28 -11.58
CA GLN A 178 5.41 48.55 -11.17
C GLN A 178 6.42 49.06 -12.21
N THR A 179 7.27 48.17 -12.73
CA THR A 179 8.24 48.52 -13.77
C THR A 179 7.56 49.07 -15.03
N ASN A 180 6.44 48.47 -15.44
CA ASN A 180 5.67 48.93 -16.60
C ASN A 180 5.00 50.29 -16.34
N ILE A 181 4.40 50.52 -15.17
CA ILE A 181 3.82 51.82 -14.80
C ILE A 181 4.91 52.91 -14.81
N THR A 182 6.08 52.64 -14.22
CA THR A 182 7.19 53.59 -14.22
C THR A 182 7.67 53.89 -15.63
N ARG A 183 7.77 52.87 -16.49
CA ARG A 183 8.14 53.04 -17.89
C ARG A 183 7.14 53.91 -18.65
N GLU A 184 5.84 53.64 -18.50
CA GLU A 184 4.78 54.43 -19.14
C GLU A 184 4.82 55.90 -18.68
N MET A 185 5.04 56.15 -17.39
CA MET A 185 5.20 57.52 -16.87
C MET A 185 6.44 58.24 -17.46
N ILE A 186 7.57 57.53 -17.61
CA ILE A 186 8.77 58.11 -18.23
C ILE A 186 8.50 58.45 -19.70
N GLU A 187 7.82 57.57 -20.45
CA GLU A 187 7.45 57.80 -21.85
C GLU A 187 6.50 59.02 -21.98
N ILE A 188 5.52 59.19 -21.09
CA ILE A 188 4.63 60.37 -21.07
C ILE A 188 5.41 61.66 -20.75
N ALA A 189 6.26 61.65 -19.71
CA ALA A 189 7.01 62.83 -19.28
C ALA A 189 8.03 63.29 -20.33
N THR A 190 8.72 62.35 -20.97
CA THR A 190 9.67 62.65 -22.05
C THR A 190 8.95 63.16 -23.31
N GLY A 191 7.79 62.60 -23.68
CA GLY A 191 6.97 63.10 -24.78
C GLY A 191 6.44 64.52 -24.55
N ALA A 192 5.99 64.82 -23.33
CA ALA A 192 5.50 66.16 -22.96
C ALA A 192 6.62 67.23 -22.92
N SER A 193 7.87 66.83 -22.62
CA SER A 193 9.02 67.74 -22.56
C SER A 193 9.68 67.99 -23.93
N ALA A 194 9.38 67.14 -24.91
CA ALA A 194 9.89 67.23 -26.28
C ALA A 194 8.94 67.99 -27.23
N SER A 195 7.81 68.50 -26.71
CA SER A 195 6.80 69.32 -27.40
C SER A 195 6.93 70.77 -26.98
#